data_AF-A0AAD7CHP0-F1
#
_entry.id   AF-A0AAD7CHP0-F1
#
_cell.length_a   1.000
_cell.length_b   1.000
_cell.length_c   1.000
_cell.angle_alpha   90.00
_cell.angle_beta   90.00
_cell.angle_gamma   90.00
#
_symmetry.space_group_name_H-M   'P 1'
#
loop_
_entity.id
_entity.type
_entity.pdbx_description
1 polymer ?
#
loop_
_entity_poly.entity_id
_entity_poly.type
_entity_poly.pdbx_seq_one_letter_code
_entity_poly.pdbx_strand_id
1 'polypeptide(L)'
;MKEEEGPTSPLSPLAPYPPLPSPEYRSRAPEFYGFVAWTSTSFLYFVYLLWALLPDEYIQWLGIEWYPSREWAVLFPAYSIVIALLTYFVYFALALFGTPSFSDLSSIIDSRAHLPPVNPERNPYLAYASKDVVPELYDIPIGLVNRVAYGSNEDQD
;
A
#
# COMPACT_ATOMS: atom_id res chain seq x y z
N MET A 1 20.10 31.18 40.85
CA MET A 1 19.93 30.63 39.49
C MET A 1 19.19 29.31 39.65
N LYS A 2 17.95 29.23 39.19
CA LYS A 2 17.16 27.99 39.20
C LYS A 2 17.39 27.31 37.85
N GLU A 3 17.76 26.05 37.87
CA GLU A 3 17.87 25.20 36.68
C GLU A 3 16.47 25.04 36.09
N GLU A 4 16.30 25.41 34.82
CA GLU A 4 15.07 25.14 34.07
C GLU A 4 15.07 23.65 33.70
N GLU A 5 14.17 22.89 34.35
CA GLU A 5 13.85 21.52 33.96
C GLU A 5 13.31 21.52 32.52
N GLY A 6 14.05 20.90 31.60
CA GLY A 6 13.59 20.70 30.22
C GLY A 6 12.30 19.87 30.16
N PRO A 7 11.51 19.97 29.06
CA PRO A 7 10.24 19.26 28.95
C PRO A 7 10.43 17.75 29.08
N THR A 8 9.76 17.16 30.07
CA THR A 8 9.71 15.74 30.45
C THR A 8 8.95 14.85 29.46
N SER A 9 8.99 15.17 28.16
CA SER A 9 8.34 14.35 27.14
C SER A 9 9.22 13.14 26.80
N PRO A 10 8.77 11.89 27.03
CA PRO A 10 9.54 10.72 26.63
C PRO A 10 9.59 10.64 25.09
N LEU A 11 10.78 10.86 24.52
CA LEU A 11 11.08 10.74 23.08
C LEU A 11 11.08 9.28 22.57
N SER A 12 10.65 8.32 23.39
CA SER A 12 10.51 6.91 23.01
C SER A 12 9.11 6.66 22.46
N PRO A 13 8.93 5.95 21.33
CA PRO A 13 7.61 5.68 20.79
C PRO A 13 6.78 4.93 21.82
N LEU A 14 5.60 5.47 22.13
CA LEU A 14 4.60 4.83 22.96
C LEU A 14 4.41 3.40 22.44
N ALA A 15 4.64 2.40 23.31
CA ALA A 15 4.36 1.03 22.97
C ALA A 15 2.89 0.94 22.49
N PRO A 16 2.61 0.28 21.35
CA PRO A 16 1.25 0.15 20.86
C PRO A 16 0.36 -0.45 21.95
N TYR A 17 -0.80 0.16 22.20
CA TYR A 17 -1.83 -0.39 23.07
C TYR A 17 -2.95 -1.00 22.22
N PRO A 18 -3.39 -2.24 22.48
CA PRO A 18 -2.95 -3.13 23.55
C PRO A 18 -1.52 -3.69 23.33
N PRO A 19 -0.79 -4.06 24.40
CA PRO A 19 0.55 -4.60 24.30
C PRO A 19 0.54 -5.83 23.38
N LEU A 20 1.47 -5.87 22.43
CA LEU A 20 1.65 -7.05 21.59
C LEU A 20 1.84 -8.29 22.49
N PRO A 21 1.17 -9.41 22.19
CA PRO A 21 1.37 -10.63 22.96
C PRO A 21 2.85 -10.99 22.97
N SER A 22 3.34 -11.52 24.10
CA SER A 22 4.76 -11.88 24.24
C SER A 22 5.15 -12.87 23.12
N PRO A 23 6.43 -12.90 22.70
CA PRO A 23 6.90 -13.78 21.62
C PRO A 23 6.53 -15.26 21.83
N GLU A 24 6.35 -15.69 23.08
CA GLU A 24 5.87 -17.03 23.47
C GLU A 24 4.42 -17.32 23.03
N TYR A 25 3.57 -16.29 22.91
CA TYR A 25 2.18 -16.39 22.46
C TYR A 25 2.00 -16.11 20.96
N ARG A 26 3.07 -15.75 20.23
CA ARG A 26 3.02 -15.69 18.77
C ARG A 26 2.95 -17.13 18.25
N SER A 27 1.79 -17.54 17.73
CA SER A 27 1.59 -18.86 17.15
C SER A 27 2.72 -19.17 16.16
N ARG A 28 3.46 -20.27 16.38
CA ARG A 28 4.50 -20.78 15.46
C ARG A 28 3.92 -21.37 14.17
N ALA A 29 2.59 -21.48 14.07
CA ALA A 29 1.92 -22.10 12.93
C ALA A 29 2.35 -21.53 11.56
N PRO A 30 2.51 -20.20 11.36
CA PRO A 30 2.95 -19.66 10.07
C PRO A 30 4.34 -20.14 9.64
N GLU A 31 5.26 -20.35 10.58
CA GLU A 31 6.63 -20.80 10.30
C GLU A 31 6.64 -22.26 9.80
N PHE A 32 5.81 -23.12 10.41
CA PHE A 32 5.65 -24.50 9.99
C PHE A 32 4.98 -24.61 8.62
N TYR A 33 3.95 -23.83 8.34
CA TYR A 33 3.31 -23.82 7.02
C TYR A 33 4.26 -23.34 5.94
N GLY A 34 5.05 -22.29 6.22
CA GLY A 34 6.08 -21.80 5.30
C GLY A 34 7.12 -22.87 4.98
N PHE A 35 7.60 -23.59 5.99
CA PHE A 35 8.57 -24.67 5.80
C PHE A 35 8.01 -25.83 4.96
N VAL A 36 6.79 -26.27 5.25
CA VAL A 36 6.12 -27.35 4.50
C VAL A 36 5.84 -26.92 3.06
N ALA A 37 5.33 -25.71 2.86
CA ALA A 37 5.10 -25.15 1.54
C ALA A 37 6.40 -25.05 0.75
N TRP A 38 7.45 -24.45 1.31
CA TRP A 38 8.75 -24.33 0.66
C TRP A 38 9.34 -25.69 0.27
N THR A 39 9.35 -26.65 1.19
CA THR A 39 9.93 -27.98 0.96
C THR A 39 9.14 -28.75 -0.10
N SER A 40 7.81 -28.75 0.00
CA SER A 40 6.94 -29.43 -0.97
C SER A 40 7.00 -28.80 -2.36
N THR A 41 6.95 -27.47 -2.47
CA THR A 41 7.09 -26.76 -3.74
C THR A 41 8.47 -26.98 -4.36
N SER A 42 9.53 -26.95 -3.57
CA SER A 42 10.89 -27.23 -4.06
C SER A 42 11.01 -28.65 -4.60
N PHE A 43 10.50 -29.63 -3.86
CA PHE A 43 10.49 -31.04 -4.31
C PHE A 43 9.72 -31.21 -5.62
N LEU A 44 8.49 -30.68 -5.70
CA LEU A 44 7.68 -30.72 -6.93
C LEU A 44 8.37 -30.01 -8.10
N TYR A 45 9.06 -28.91 -7.83
CA TYR A 45 9.83 -28.20 -8.85
C TYR A 45 10.98 -29.05 -9.40
N PHE A 46 11.72 -29.77 -8.56
CA PHE A 46 12.74 -30.71 -9.04
C PHE A 46 12.15 -31.86 -9.85
N VAL A 47 11.03 -32.43 -9.40
CA VAL A 47 10.32 -33.48 -10.17
C VAL A 47 9.87 -32.95 -11.53
N TYR A 48 9.34 -31.72 -11.57
CA TYR A 48 8.97 -31.04 -12.81
C TYR A 48 10.16 -30.81 -13.75
N LEU A 49 11.30 -30.34 -13.23
CA LEU A 49 12.51 -30.15 -14.03
C LEU A 49 13.05 -31.47 -14.58
N LEU A 50 13.06 -32.52 -13.75
CA LEU A 50 13.44 -33.86 -14.21
C LEU A 50 12.51 -34.30 -15.33
N TRP A 51 11.19 -34.25 -15.14
CA TRP A 51 10.23 -34.60 -16.18
C TRP A 51 10.41 -33.78 -17.48
N ALA A 52 10.66 -32.47 -17.36
CA ALA A 52 10.80 -31.58 -18.52
C ALA A 52 12.10 -31.81 -19.32
N LEU A 53 13.22 -32.11 -18.63
CA LEU A 53 14.57 -32.13 -19.23
C LEU A 53 15.10 -33.54 -19.51
N LEU A 54 14.67 -34.57 -18.77
CA LEU A 54 15.18 -35.94 -18.98
C LEU A 54 14.65 -36.50 -20.30
N PRO A 55 15.45 -37.25 -21.08
CA PRO A 55 14.98 -37.97 -22.26
C PRO A 55 13.92 -39.04 -21.95
N ASP A 56 13.11 -39.41 -22.95
CA ASP A 56 11.99 -40.36 -22.82
C ASP A 56 12.47 -41.74 -22.32
N GLU A 57 13.67 -42.17 -22.71
CA GLU A 57 14.21 -43.49 -22.38
C GLU A 57 14.38 -43.67 -20.86
N TYR A 58 14.81 -42.62 -20.17
CA TYR A 58 14.99 -42.66 -18.71
C TYR A 58 13.65 -42.63 -17.98
N ILE A 59 12.67 -41.90 -18.50
CA ILE A 59 11.32 -41.83 -17.92
C ILE A 59 10.60 -43.17 -18.06
N GLN A 60 10.72 -43.81 -19.23
CA GLN A 60 10.16 -45.15 -19.47
C GLN A 60 10.90 -46.21 -18.64
N TRP A 61 12.22 -46.09 -18.46
CA TRP A 61 12.99 -46.98 -17.57
C TRP A 61 12.55 -46.89 -16.10
N LEU A 62 12.13 -45.70 -15.63
CA LEU A 62 11.51 -45.50 -14.32
C LEU A 62 10.12 -46.16 -14.19
N GLY A 63 9.58 -46.75 -15.26
CA GLY A 63 8.27 -47.40 -15.30
C GLY A 63 7.10 -46.43 -15.56
N ILE A 64 7.38 -45.20 -16.02
CA ILE A 64 6.36 -44.21 -16.33
C ILE A 64 6.04 -44.29 -17.82
N GLU A 65 4.99 -45.04 -18.16
CA GLU A 65 4.56 -45.24 -19.55
C GLU A 65 3.69 -44.09 -20.08
N TRP A 66 3.00 -43.37 -19.18
CA TRP A 66 2.14 -42.25 -19.55
C TRP A 66 2.48 -40.99 -18.76
N TYR A 67 2.73 -39.91 -19.49
CA TYR A 67 2.95 -38.57 -18.96
C TYR A 67 2.41 -37.53 -19.96
N PRO A 68 2.07 -36.30 -19.51
CA PRO A 68 1.55 -35.27 -20.40
C PRO A 68 2.58 -34.87 -21.46
N SER A 69 2.12 -34.21 -22.52
CA SER A 69 2.99 -33.80 -23.61
C SER A 69 4.04 -32.76 -23.18
N ARG A 70 5.24 -32.81 -23.75
CA ARG A 70 6.40 -32.02 -23.27
C ARG A 70 6.23 -30.52 -23.46
N GLU A 71 5.38 -30.06 -24.36
CA GLU A 71 5.09 -28.63 -24.57
C GLU A 71 4.54 -27.96 -23.31
N TRP A 72 3.90 -28.70 -22.41
CA TRP A 72 3.44 -28.18 -21.13
C TRP A 72 4.59 -27.64 -20.26
N ALA A 73 5.82 -28.15 -20.45
CA ALA A 73 7.01 -27.61 -19.79
C ALA A 73 7.27 -26.14 -20.15
N VAL A 74 6.86 -25.68 -21.33
CA VAL A 74 7.00 -24.28 -21.75
C VAL A 74 5.71 -23.50 -21.52
N LEU A 75 4.56 -24.12 -21.75
CA LEU A 75 3.26 -23.48 -21.59
C LEU A 75 3.02 -23.04 -20.14
N PHE A 76 3.32 -23.89 -19.14
CA PHE A 76 3.10 -23.54 -17.73
C PHE A 76 3.83 -22.24 -17.31
N PRO A 77 5.15 -22.10 -17.52
CA PRO A 77 5.86 -20.84 -17.24
C PRO A 77 5.37 -19.65 -18.07
N ALA A 78 5.03 -19.87 -19.35
CA ALA A 78 4.55 -18.78 -20.21
C ALA A 78 3.20 -18.23 -19.72
N TYR A 79 2.23 -19.12 -19.43
CA TYR A 79 0.92 -18.71 -18.94
C TYR A 79 0.97 -18.12 -17.54
N SER A 80 1.89 -18.56 -16.67
CA SER A 80 2.04 -17.96 -15.34
C SER A 80 2.46 -16.49 -15.41
N ILE A 81 3.38 -16.14 -16.31
CA ILE A 81 3.77 -14.74 -16.59
C ILE A 81 2.58 -13.95 -17.13
N VAL A 82 1.83 -14.51 -18.09
CA VAL A 82 0.64 -13.86 -18.65
C VAL A 82 -0.40 -13.57 -17.56
N ILE A 83 -0.69 -14.53 -16.69
CA ILE A 83 -1.63 -14.36 -15.58
C ILE A 83 -1.15 -13.30 -14.59
N ALA A 84 0.15 -13.29 -14.26
CA ALA A 84 0.72 -12.29 -13.37
C ALA A 84 0.57 -10.87 -13.96
N LEU A 85 0.96 -10.68 -15.22
CA LEU A 85 0.80 -9.41 -15.93
C LEU A 85 -0.67 -8.99 -16.00
N LEU A 86 -1.57 -9.91 -16.36
CA LEU A 86 -3.00 -9.65 -16.43
C LEU A 86 -3.53 -9.18 -15.07
N THR A 87 -3.10 -9.81 -13.97
CA THR A 87 -3.49 -9.42 -12.62
C THR A 87 -3.07 -7.99 -12.30
N TYR A 88 -1.84 -7.59 -12.64
CA TYR A 88 -1.39 -6.21 -12.47
C TYR A 88 -2.17 -5.21 -13.33
N PHE A 89 -2.44 -5.55 -14.60
CA PHE A 89 -3.25 -4.69 -15.47
C PHE A 89 -4.68 -4.53 -14.97
N VAL A 90 -5.30 -5.61 -14.51
CA VAL A 90 -6.64 -5.57 -13.92
C VAL A 90 -6.65 -4.74 -12.64
N TYR A 91 -5.65 -4.93 -11.77
CA TYR A 91 -5.51 -4.11 -10.56
C TYR A 91 -5.36 -2.63 -10.90
N PHE A 92 -4.51 -2.29 -11.86
CA PHE A 92 -4.33 -0.91 -12.32
C PHE A 92 -5.62 -0.33 -12.90
N ALA A 93 -6.34 -1.10 -13.73
CA ALA A 93 -7.63 -0.68 -14.29
C ALA A 93 -8.68 -0.45 -13.19
N LEU A 94 -8.73 -1.31 -12.17
CA LEU A 94 -9.61 -1.15 -11.01
C LEU A 94 -9.23 0.06 -10.16
N ALA A 95 -7.94 0.32 -9.97
CA ALA A 95 -7.46 1.50 -9.25
C ALA A 95 -7.85 2.79 -9.98
N LEU A 96 -7.68 2.84 -11.30
CA LEU A 96 -8.14 3.96 -12.12
C LEU A 96 -9.67 4.11 -12.08
N PHE A 97 -10.40 3.00 -12.17
CA PHE A 97 -11.87 3.00 -12.08
C PHE A 97 -12.37 3.50 -10.72
N GLY A 98 -11.65 3.21 -9.64
CA GLY A 98 -11.96 3.68 -8.29
C GLY A 98 -11.48 5.09 -7.96
N THR A 99 -10.77 5.77 -8.87
CA THR A 99 -10.26 7.13 -8.63
C THR A 99 -11.36 8.16 -8.90
N PRO A 100 -11.60 9.14 -8.00
CA PRO A 100 -12.55 10.22 -8.24
C PRO A 100 -12.13 11.09 -9.43
N SER A 101 -13.07 11.85 -10.00
CA SER A 101 -12.77 12.79 -11.08
C SER A 101 -11.68 13.77 -10.67
N PHE A 102 -10.80 14.17 -11.61
CA PHE A 102 -9.75 15.15 -11.36
C PHE A 102 -10.28 16.51 -10.87
N SER A 103 -11.53 16.84 -11.17
CA SER A 103 -12.19 18.06 -10.72
C SER A 103 -12.91 17.92 -9.38
N ASP A 104 -12.99 16.70 -8.84
CA ASP A 104 -13.65 16.44 -7.56
C ASP A 104 -12.69 16.73 -6.40
N LEU A 105 -13.17 17.52 -5.44
CA LEU A 105 -12.42 17.92 -4.26
C LEU A 105 -12.07 16.73 -3.36
N SER A 106 -12.86 15.65 -3.44
CA SER A 106 -12.59 14.37 -2.77
C SER A 106 -11.26 13.71 -3.16
N SER A 107 -10.65 14.13 -4.28
CA SER A 107 -9.31 13.68 -4.69
C SER A 107 -8.18 14.29 -3.85
N ILE A 108 -8.42 15.44 -3.21
CA ILE A 108 -7.46 16.18 -2.39
C ILE A 108 -7.80 16.07 -0.90
N ILE A 109 -9.10 15.95 -0.59
CA ILE A 109 -9.63 16.04 0.76
C ILE A 109 -10.18 14.67 1.19
N ASP A 110 -9.82 14.23 2.39
CA ASP A 110 -10.32 12.99 2.97
C ASP A 110 -11.63 13.20 3.75
N SER A 111 -12.21 12.11 4.24
CA SER A 111 -13.45 12.15 5.04
C SER A 111 -13.28 12.75 6.45
N ARG A 112 -12.04 13.05 6.86
CA ARG A 112 -11.73 13.57 8.20
C ARG A 112 -11.30 15.03 8.18
N ALA A 113 -11.18 15.64 7.00
CA ALA A 113 -10.85 17.04 6.85
C ALA A 113 -11.82 17.93 7.63
N HIS A 114 -11.25 18.80 8.45
CA HIS A 114 -11.98 19.69 9.32
C HIS A 114 -12.19 21.03 8.60
N LEU A 115 -13.23 21.08 7.76
CA LEU A 115 -13.57 22.29 6.99
C LEU A 115 -14.67 23.09 7.69
N PRO A 116 -14.62 24.43 7.65
CA PRO A 116 -15.68 25.26 8.18
C PRO A 116 -16.97 25.10 7.36
N PRO A 117 -18.15 25.29 7.97
CA PRO A 117 -19.42 25.16 7.28
C PRO A 117 -19.50 26.15 6.11
N VAL A 118 -20.02 25.68 4.98
CA VAL A 118 -20.20 26.51 3.78
C VAL A 118 -21.27 27.57 4.08
N ASN A 119 -20.86 28.82 4.14
CA ASN A 119 -21.76 29.97 4.30
C ASN A 119 -21.73 30.83 3.02
N PRO A 120 -22.85 30.99 2.31
CA PRO A 120 -22.91 31.76 1.07
C PRO A 120 -22.75 33.27 1.26
N GLU A 121 -23.01 33.81 2.46
CA GLU A 121 -22.97 35.25 2.73
C GLU A 121 -21.60 35.74 3.20
N ARG A 122 -20.80 34.87 3.83
CA ARG A 122 -19.50 35.25 4.40
C ARG A 122 -18.51 34.11 4.27
N ASN A 123 -17.31 34.43 3.76
CA ASN A 123 -16.22 33.48 3.73
C ASN A 123 -15.72 33.22 5.18
N PRO A 124 -15.84 31.97 5.69
CA PRO A 124 -15.48 31.66 7.07
C PRO A 124 -14.00 31.91 7.35
N TYR A 125 -13.11 31.68 6.37
CA TYR A 125 -11.67 31.92 6.53
C TYR A 125 -11.33 33.41 6.68
N LEU A 126 -12.10 34.31 6.05
CA LEU A 126 -11.92 35.76 6.21
C LEU A 126 -12.51 36.28 7.53
N ALA A 127 -13.51 35.58 8.10
CA ALA A 127 -14.11 35.98 9.37
C ALA A 127 -13.10 35.93 10.52
N TYR A 128 -12.10 35.04 10.42
CA TYR A 128 -11.04 34.86 11.41
C TYR A 128 -9.78 35.68 11.14
N ALA A 129 -9.76 36.52 10.09
CA ALA A 129 -8.61 37.37 9.78
C ALA A 129 -8.52 38.61 10.69
N SER A 130 -9.57 38.92 11.46
CA SER A 130 -9.58 40.04 12.41
C SER A 130 -8.75 39.74 13.66
N LYS A 131 -7.95 40.71 14.09
CA LYS A 131 -6.96 40.60 15.18
C LYS A 131 -7.55 40.23 16.55
N ASP A 132 -8.85 40.46 16.75
CA ASP A 132 -9.55 40.27 18.02
C ASP A 132 -10.33 38.95 18.11
N VAL A 133 -10.19 38.07 17.11
CA VAL A 133 -10.92 36.80 17.05
C VAL A 133 -9.96 35.63 17.17
N VAL A 134 -10.24 34.70 18.09
CA VAL A 134 -9.53 33.43 18.19
C VAL A 134 -10.15 32.46 17.17
N PRO A 135 -9.39 32.00 16.16
CA PRO A 135 -9.90 31.06 15.18
C PRO A 135 -10.18 29.69 15.80
N GLU A 136 -11.25 29.06 15.34
CA GLU A 136 -11.45 27.61 15.52
C GLU A 136 -10.45 26.85 14.63
N LEU A 137 -10.11 25.63 15.04
CA LEU A 137 -9.11 24.81 14.37
C LEU A 137 -9.72 24.16 13.12
N TYR A 138 -9.56 24.80 11.97
CA TYR A 138 -9.96 24.29 10.65
C TYR A 138 -8.75 24.05 9.75
N ASP A 139 -8.86 23.08 8.86
CA ASP A 139 -7.90 22.84 7.78
C ASP A 139 -8.02 23.95 6.73
N ILE A 140 -6.87 24.46 6.27
CA ILE A 140 -6.82 25.52 5.27
C ILE A 140 -6.66 24.86 3.88
N PRO A 141 -7.55 25.16 2.91
CA PRO A 141 -7.45 24.59 1.56
C PRO A 141 -6.11 24.95 0.92
N ILE A 142 -5.46 23.95 0.32
CA ILE A 142 -4.13 24.12 -0.30
C ILE A 142 -4.11 25.22 -1.37
N GLY A 143 -5.21 25.41 -2.11
CA GLY A 143 -5.32 26.49 -3.09
C GLY A 143 -5.26 27.89 -2.46
N LEU A 144 -5.80 28.06 -1.25
CA LEU A 144 -5.73 29.31 -0.50
C LEU A 144 -4.30 29.55 0.01
N VAL A 145 -3.68 28.52 0.59
CA VAL A 145 -2.27 28.56 1.03
C VAL A 145 -1.36 28.93 -0.14
N ASN A 146 -1.54 28.28 -1.30
CA ASN A 146 -0.72 28.52 -2.48
C ASN A 146 -0.87 29.97 -2.98
N ARG A 147 -2.09 30.49 -3.04
CA ARG A 147 -2.35 31.88 -3.44
C ARG A 147 -1.72 32.89 -2.49
N VAL A 148 -1.80 32.66 -1.18
CA VAL A 148 -1.24 33.59 -0.18
C VAL A 148 0.29 33.51 -0.14
N ALA A 149 0.85 32.30 -0.22
CA ALA A 149 2.29 32.10 -0.12
C ALA A 149 3.03 32.45 -1.42
N TYR A 150 2.42 32.26 -2.59
CA TYR A 150 3.09 32.37 -3.88
C TYR A 150 2.41 33.31 -4.89
N GLY A 151 1.15 33.71 -4.67
CA GLY A 151 0.38 34.48 -5.66
C GLY A 151 0.74 35.97 -5.76
N SER A 152 1.65 36.49 -4.93
CA SER A 152 2.02 37.91 -4.93
C SER A 152 3.07 38.31 -5.98
N ASN A 153 3.60 37.36 -6.75
CA ASN A 153 4.78 37.58 -7.60
C ASN A 153 4.49 37.58 -9.11
N GLU A 154 3.25 37.41 -9.56
CA GLU A 154 2.91 37.37 -11.01
C GLU A 154 2.46 38.72 -11.60
N ASP A 155 2.17 39.74 -10.78
CA ASP A 155 1.62 41.04 -11.23
C ASP A 155 2.67 42.17 -11.34
N GLN A 156 3.97 41.87 -11.40
CA GLN A 156 5.06 42.88 -11.43
C GLN A 156 5.86 42.96 -12.74
N ASP A 157 5.48 42.22 -13.79
CA ASP A 157 6.09 42.31 -15.13
C ASP A 157 5.14 42.91 -16.19
#